data_AF-A0A961UIP4-F1
#
_entry.id   AF-A0A961UIP4-F1
#
_cell.length_a   1.000
_cell.length_b   1.000
_cell.length_c   1.000
_cell.angle_alpha   90.00
_cell.angle_beta   90.00
_cell.angle_gamma   90.00
#
_symmetry.space_group_name_H-M   'P 1'
#
loop_
_entity.id
_entity.type
_entity.pdbx_description
1 polymer ?
#
loop_
_entity_poly.entity_id
_entity_poly.type
_entity_poly.pdbx_seq_one_letter_code
_entity_poly.pdbx_strand_id
1 'polypeptide(L)'
;MGLPKKKESGAFDGDIARRLEEAMRACDDAARTVLAQIAQDIAALHTDLKALQPEEITARKIPAAGEELEEVVKATESATNDIMQAAEGLLEACSDADGAFAELVEGKATEIFEACTFQDITGQRIGKVIKTLKVIEDRLNASGIVKLAAAIAAEQGTASASDDDDNPPLEGPALKEGDGLKQNDIDDLLNDLF
;
A
#
# COMPACT_ATOMS: atom_id res chain seq x y z
N MET A 1 -9.05 -20.33 91.04
CA MET A 1 -8.54 -19.18 90.26
C MET A 1 -7.18 -19.62 89.69
N GLY A 2 -7.02 -20.00 88.43
CA GLY A 2 -7.69 -19.55 87.22
C GLY A 2 -6.79 -18.52 86.54
N LEU A 3 -6.04 -18.96 85.52
CA LEU A 3 -5.66 -18.20 84.31
C LEU A 3 -4.70 -19.04 83.43
N PRO A 4 -5.13 -19.52 82.26
CA PRO A 4 -4.24 -20.01 81.21
C PRO A 4 -4.08 -18.91 80.15
N LYS A 5 -2.87 -18.32 80.00
CA LYS A 5 -2.55 -17.45 78.85
C LYS A 5 -1.08 -17.58 78.48
N LYS A 6 -0.78 -18.35 77.42
CA LYS A 6 0.41 -18.13 76.55
C LYS A 6 0.52 -19.03 75.30
N LYS A 7 -0.41 -19.98 75.05
CA LYS A 7 -0.30 -20.88 73.87
C LYS A 7 -0.92 -20.34 72.56
N GLU A 8 -1.80 -19.34 72.60
CA GLU A 8 -2.51 -18.86 71.39
C GLU A 8 -1.72 -17.88 70.51
N SER A 9 -0.75 -17.15 71.07
CA SER A 9 -0.03 -16.08 70.33
C SER A 9 0.92 -16.60 69.24
N GLY A 10 1.60 -17.73 69.46
CA GLY A 10 2.54 -18.30 68.48
C GLY A 10 1.87 -19.06 67.34
N ALA A 11 0.65 -19.57 67.56
CA ALA A 11 -0.16 -20.20 66.51
C ALA A 11 -0.74 -19.16 65.55
N PHE A 12 -1.09 -17.98 66.06
CA PHE A 12 -1.59 -16.86 65.27
C PHE A 12 -0.51 -16.23 64.37
N ASP A 13 0.72 -16.04 64.89
CA ASP A 13 1.87 -15.57 64.09
C ASP A 13 2.25 -16.57 62.98
N GLY A 14 2.20 -17.88 63.26
CA GLY A 14 2.48 -18.92 62.27
C GLY A 14 1.45 -18.99 61.15
N ASP A 15 0.17 -18.76 61.45
CA ASP A 15 -0.89 -18.73 60.43
C ASP A 15 -0.83 -17.46 59.57
N ILE A 16 -0.48 -16.31 60.16
CA ILE A 16 -0.21 -15.08 59.41
C ILE A 16 0.97 -15.27 58.46
N ALA A 17 2.10 -15.81 58.94
CA ALA A 17 3.28 -16.05 58.11
C ALA A 17 2.97 -16.99 56.93
N ARG A 18 2.24 -18.08 57.17
CA ARG A 18 1.82 -19.01 56.12
C ARG A 18 0.93 -18.35 55.07
N ARG A 19 -0.06 -17.55 55.50
CA ARG A 19 -0.94 -16.81 54.58
C ARG A 19 -0.19 -15.76 53.77
N LEU A 20 0.84 -15.15 54.34
CA LEU A 20 1.71 -14.18 53.66
C LEU A 20 2.56 -14.87 52.59
N GLU A 21 3.16 -16.03 52.90
CA GLU A 21 3.90 -16.85 51.93
C GLU A 21 3.01 -17.37 50.79
N GLU A 22 1.79 -17.84 51.11
CA GLU A 22 0.80 -18.26 50.13
C GLU A 22 0.39 -17.09 49.21
N ALA A 23 0.15 -15.91 49.78
CA ALA A 23 -0.18 -14.70 49.01
C ALA A 23 0.98 -14.23 48.14
N MET A 24 2.23 -14.28 48.63
CA MET A 24 3.42 -13.93 47.84
C MET A 24 3.62 -14.90 46.67
N ARG A 25 3.48 -16.22 46.89
CA ARG A 25 3.54 -17.21 45.81
C ARG A 25 2.45 -17.00 44.76
N ALA A 26 1.21 -16.75 45.20
CA ALA A 26 0.11 -16.47 44.28
C ALA A 26 0.37 -15.20 43.45
N CYS A 27 0.96 -14.17 44.05
CA CYS A 27 1.36 -12.94 43.35
C CYS A 27 2.47 -13.22 42.31
N ASP A 28 3.49 -13.98 42.67
CA ASP A 28 4.58 -14.37 41.77
C ASP A 28 4.08 -15.20 40.58
N ASP A 29 3.20 -16.17 40.83
CA ASP A 29 2.62 -17.01 39.78
C ASP A 29 1.70 -16.20 38.85
N ALA A 30 0.92 -15.26 39.40
CA ALA A 30 0.13 -14.33 38.61
C ALA A 30 1.03 -13.42 37.74
N ALA A 31 2.10 -12.87 38.32
CA ALA A 31 3.06 -12.03 37.59
C ALA A 31 3.74 -12.81 36.46
N ARG A 32 4.19 -14.05 36.71
CA ARG A 32 4.77 -14.94 35.69
C ARG A 32 3.78 -15.23 34.56
N THR A 33 2.52 -15.47 34.89
CA THR A 33 1.46 -15.74 33.90
C THR A 33 1.26 -14.52 33.00
N VAL A 34 1.16 -13.33 33.57
CA VAL A 34 1.00 -12.09 32.80
C VAL A 34 2.23 -11.82 31.91
N LEU A 35 3.44 -11.99 32.43
CA LEU A 35 4.66 -11.82 31.64
C LEU A 35 4.76 -12.83 30.50
N ALA A 36 4.37 -14.07 30.72
CA ALA A 36 4.31 -15.09 29.67
C ALA A 36 3.30 -14.73 28.59
N GLN A 37 2.12 -14.22 28.96
CA GLN A 37 1.11 -13.77 28.01
C GLN A 37 1.61 -12.58 27.18
N ILE A 38 2.21 -11.56 27.82
CA ILE A 38 2.78 -10.41 27.11
C ILE A 38 3.86 -10.85 26.12
N ALA A 39 4.73 -11.80 26.51
CA ALA A 39 5.75 -12.33 25.63
C ALA A 39 5.15 -13.06 24.40
N GLN A 40 4.07 -13.81 24.60
CA GLN A 40 3.33 -14.45 23.50
C GLN A 40 2.69 -13.41 22.58
N ASP A 41 2.06 -12.38 23.14
CA ASP A 41 1.41 -11.31 22.38
C ASP A 41 2.45 -10.53 21.54
N ILE A 42 3.61 -10.21 22.11
CA ILE A 42 4.72 -9.56 21.38
C ILE A 42 5.22 -10.45 20.24
N ALA A 43 5.36 -11.76 20.45
CA ALA A 43 5.79 -12.69 19.40
C ALA A 43 4.77 -12.79 18.26
N ALA A 44 3.47 -12.78 18.58
CA ALA A 44 2.39 -12.71 17.59
C ALA A 44 2.47 -11.40 16.80
N LEU A 45 2.61 -10.25 17.48
CA LEU A 45 2.75 -8.95 16.82
C LEU A 45 3.98 -8.86 15.92
N HIS A 46 5.12 -9.44 16.30
CA HIS A 46 6.30 -9.51 15.44
C HIS A 46 6.02 -10.30 14.16
N THR A 47 5.26 -11.40 14.28
CA THR A 47 4.88 -12.23 13.13
C THR A 47 3.95 -11.46 12.20
N ASP A 48 2.93 -10.79 12.75
CA ASP A 48 1.98 -9.98 12.00
C ASP A 48 2.67 -8.81 11.29
N LEU A 49 3.59 -8.13 11.99
CA LEU A 49 4.35 -7.02 11.43
C LEU A 49 5.26 -7.45 10.27
N LYS A 50 5.85 -8.65 10.36
CA LYS A 50 6.63 -9.22 9.26
C LYS A 50 5.75 -9.52 8.05
N ALA A 51 4.55 -10.07 8.27
CA ALA A 51 3.60 -10.37 7.20
C ALA A 51 3.08 -9.10 6.49
N LEU A 52 2.97 -7.98 7.22
CA LEU A 52 2.57 -6.69 6.65
C LEU A 52 3.62 -6.07 5.72
N GLN A 53 4.90 -6.45 5.86
CA GLN A 53 6.03 -5.88 5.11
C GLN A 53 5.97 -4.34 4.94
N PRO A 54 5.87 -3.55 6.04
CA PRO A 54 5.64 -2.11 5.95
C PRO A 54 6.72 -1.37 5.16
N GLU A 55 7.98 -1.81 5.29
CA GLU A 55 9.12 -1.26 4.53
C GLU A 55 8.93 -1.39 3.03
N GLU A 56 8.53 -2.57 2.54
CA GLU A 56 8.29 -2.81 1.13
C GLU A 56 7.12 -1.97 0.62
N ILE A 57 6.06 -1.86 1.42
CA ILE A 57 4.89 -1.06 1.10
C ILE A 57 5.26 0.42 0.95
N THR A 58 5.98 0.98 1.93
CA THR A 58 6.34 2.41 1.91
C THR A 58 7.47 2.74 0.94
N ALA A 59 8.45 1.85 0.77
CA ALA A 59 9.62 2.13 -0.06
C ALA A 59 9.40 1.83 -1.55
N ARG A 60 8.50 0.89 -1.87
CA ARG A 60 8.32 0.42 -3.26
C ARG A 60 6.86 0.49 -3.72
N LYS A 61 5.94 -0.21 -3.04
CA LYS A 61 4.58 -0.44 -3.60
C LYS A 61 3.76 0.85 -3.70
N ILE A 62 3.75 1.69 -2.65
CA ILE A 62 3.00 2.95 -2.66
C ILE A 62 3.59 3.96 -3.68
N PRO A 63 4.91 4.21 -3.69
CA PRO A 63 5.52 5.07 -4.70
C PRO A 63 5.27 4.60 -6.13
N ALA A 64 5.50 3.31 -6.43
CA ALA A 64 5.30 2.74 -7.76
C ALA A 64 3.84 2.88 -8.23
N ALA A 65 2.87 2.56 -7.37
CA ALA A 65 1.45 2.76 -7.70
C ALA A 65 1.10 4.24 -7.94
N GLY A 66 1.77 5.16 -7.23
CA GLY A 66 1.63 6.60 -7.47
C GLY A 66 2.13 7.01 -8.85
N GLU A 67 3.32 6.54 -9.24
CA GLU A 67 3.92 6.79 -10.55
C GLU A 67 3.08 6.20 -11.69
N GLU A 68 2.66 4.94 -11.58
CA GLU A 68 1.78 4.30 -12.57
C GLU A 68 0.46 5.07 -12.75
N LEU A 69 -0.17 5.52 -11.66
CA LEU A 69 -1.40 6.31 -11.73
C LEU A 69 -1.17 7.70 -12.34
N GLU A 70 -0.02 8.34 -12.10
CA GLU A 70 0.37 9.60 -12.76
C GLU A 70 0.54 9.40 -14.28
N GLU A 71 1.18 8.31 -14.70
CA GLU A 71 1.36 7.99 -16.13
C GLU A 71 0.03 7.65 -16.82
N VAL A 72 -0.88 6.93 -16.14
CA VAL A 72 -2.25 6.71 -16.65
C VAL A 72 -2.99 8.03 -16.86
N VAL A 73 -2.86 8.99 -15.94
CA VAL A 73 -3.49 10.32 -16.10
C VAL A 73 -2.90 11.02 -17.33
N LYS A 74 -1.57 11.08 -17.47
CA LYS A 74 -0.93 11.72 -18.63
C LYS A 74 -1.32 11.07 -19.96
N ALA A 75 -1.28 9.74 -20.03
CA ALA A 75 -1.61 9.00 -21.24
C ALA A 75 -3.08 9.22 -21.64
N THR A 76 -3.99 9.26 -20.67
CA THR A 76 -5.41 9.53 -20.93
C THR A 76 -5.67 10.98 -21.33
N GLU A 77 -4.97 11.96 -20.73
CA GLU A 77 -5.01 13.36 -21.16
C GLU A 77 -4.53 13.52 -22.61
N SER A 78 -3.41 12.89 -22.97
CA SER A 78 -2.89 12.92 -24.33
C SER A 78 -3.87 12.33 -25.32
N ALA A 79 -4.38 11.12 -25.05
CA ALA A 79 -5.35 10.47 -25.93
C ALA A 79 -6.64 11.29 -26.09
N THR A 80 -7.12 11.95 -25.03
CA THR A 80 -8.27 12.85 -25.10
C THR A 80 -7.98 14.07 -25.98
N ASN A 81 -6.79 14.68 -25.87
CA ASN A 81 -6.40 15.78 -26.74
C ASN A 81 -6.34 15.35 -28.21
N ASP A 82 -5.80 14.15 -28.50
CA ASP A 82 -5.74 13.61 -29.87
C ASP A 82 -7.14 13.38 -30.45
N ILE A 83 -8.08 12.86 -29.63
CA ILE A 83 -9.49 12.68 -30.03
C ILE A 83 -10.15 14.03 -30.33
N MET A 84 -9.91 15.04 -29.48
CA MET A 84 -10.45 16.38 -29.68
C MET A 84 -9.88 17.03 -30.95
N GLN A 85 -8.57 16.93 -31.20
CA GLN A 85 -7.96 17.43 -32.43
C GLN A 85 -8.49 16.71 -33.68
N ALA A 86 -8.74 15.40 -33.61
CA ALA A 86 -9.38 14.68 -34.71
C ALA A 86 -10.81 15.18 -34.98
N ALA A 87 -11.58 15.48 -33.93
CA ALA A 87 -12.91 16.07 -34.07
C ALA A 87 -12.86 17.50 -34.65
N GLU A 88 -11.89 18.32 -34.24
CA GLU A 88 -11.64 19.65 -34.82
C GLU A 88 -11.27 19.55 -36.31
N GLY A 89 -10.39 18.62 -36.68
CA GLY A 89 -10.03 18.39 -38.08
C GLY A 89 -11.21 17.95 -38.95
N LEU A 90 -12.15 17.17 -38.39
CA LEU A 90 -13.39 16.81 -39.10
C LEU A 90 -14.30 18.03 -39.33
N LEU A 91 -14.40 18.94 -38.35
CA LEU A 91 -15.13 20.20 -38.49
C LEU A 91 -14.50 21.09 -39.55
N GLU A 92 -13.18 21.26 -39.52
CA GLU A 92 -12.45 22.07 -40.49
C GLU A 92 -12.59 21.52 -41.91
N ALA A 93 -12.49 20.19 -42.09
CA ALA A 93 -12.69 19.56 -43.40
C ALA A 93 -14.11 19.72 -43.96
N CYS A 94 -15.09 20.00 -43.10
CA CYS A 94 -16.50 20.22 -43.47
C CYS A 94 -16.90 21.70 -43.47
N SER A 95 -15.98 22.65 -43.24
CA SER A 95 -16.32 24.06 -43.05
C SER A 95 -17.02 24.71 -44.24
N ASP A 96 -16.71 24.24 -45.46
CA ASP A 96 -17.27 24.75 -46.72
C ASP A 96 -18.38 23.82 -47.27
N ALA A 97 -18.72 22.76 -46.54
CA ALA A 97 -19.77 21.83 -46.92
C ALA A 97 -21.13 22.34 -46.41
N ASP A 98 -22.10 22.48 -47.31
CA ASP A 98 -23.47 22.85 -46.94
C ASP A 98 -24.39 21.63 -46.88
N GLY A 99 -25.40 21.70 -45.99
CA GLY A 99 -26.52 20.76 -45.92
C GLY A 99 -26.37 19.69 -44.82
N ALA A 100 -27.24 18.68 -44.89
CA ALA A 100 -27.47 17.73 -43.79
C ALA A 100 -26.22 16.94 -43.35
N PHE A 101 -25.19 16.82 -44.20
CA PHE A 101 -23.94 16.15 -43.83
C PHE A 101 -23.09 17.02 -42.89
N ALA A 102 -22.95 18.31 -43.16
CA ALA A 102 -22.19 19.22 -42.32
C ALA A 102 -22.84 19.40 -40.95
N GLU A 103 -24.17 19.56 -40.90
CA GLU A 103 -24.93 19.60 -39.64
C GLU A 103 -24.75 18.31 -38.80
N LEU A 104 -24.69 17.15 -39.46
CA LEU A 104 -24.45 15.88 -38.78
C LEU A 104 -23.03 15.80 -38.20
N VAL A 105 -22.02 16.21 -38.94
CA VAL A 105 -20.63 16.23 -38.45
C VAL A 105 -20.48 17.21 -37.28
N GLU A 106 -21.08 18.40 -37.37
CA GLU A 106 -21.05 19.39 -36.30
C GLU A 106 -21.71 18.86 -35.01
N GLY A 107 -22.88 18.23 -35.15
CA GLY A 107 -23.55 17.59 -34.02
C GLY A 107 -22.70 16.48 -33.38
N LYS A 108 -22.02 15.67 -34.20
CA LYS A 108 -21.16 14.58 -33.68
C LYS A 108 -19.86 15.08 -33.05
N ALA A 109 -19.24 16.12 -33.60
CA ALA A 109 -18.08 16.74 -32.97
C ALA A 109 -18.45 17.35 -31.60
N THR A 110 -19.61 17.98 -31.50
CA THR A 110 -20.14 18.50 -30.22
C THR A 110 -20.33 17.38 -29.20
N GLU A 111 -20.96 16.26 -29.58
CA GLU A 111 -21.10 15.09 -28.70
C GLU A 111 -19.74 14.56 -28.22
N ILE A 112 -18.71 14.56 -29.09
CA ILE A 112 -17.35 14.13 -28.72
C ILE A 112 -16.72 15.08 -27.71
N PHE A 113 -16.80 16.40 -27.91
CA PHE A 113 -16.24 17.38 -26.97
C PHE A 113 -16.91 17.28 -25.59
N GLU A 114 -18.23 17.12 -25.55
CA GLU A 114 -18.97 16.90 -24.30
C GLU A 114 -18.55 15.61 -23.60
N ALA A 115 -18.41 14.51 -24.35
CA ALA A 115 -17.96 13.23 -23.80
C ALA A 115 -16.54 13.30 -23.22
N CYS A 116 -15.63 14.01 -23.91
CA CYS A 116 -14.24 14.19 -23.49
C CYS A 116 -14.10 15.03 -22.21
N THR A 117 -15.08 15.88 -21.91
CA THR A 117 -15.09 16.72 -20.69
C THR A 117 -15.10 15.89 -19.40
N PHE A 118 -15.53 14.61 -19.45
CA PHE A 118 -15.49 13.71 -18.29
C PHE A 118 -14.06 13.32 -17.87
N GLN A 119 -13.06 13.48 -18.75
CA GLN A 119 -11.67 13.17 -18.44
C GLN A 119 -11.13 14.04 -17.29
N ASP A 120 -11.46 15.34 -17.25
CA ASP A 120 -11.01 16.24 -16.17
C ASP A 120 -11.44 15.74 -14.78
N ILE A 121 -12.69 15.28 -14.65
CA ILE A 121 -13.19 14.70 -13.40
C ILE A 121 -12.42 13.41 -13.06
N THR A 122 -12.08 12.60 -14.07
CA THR A 122 -11.33 11.36 -13.88
C THR A 122 -9.89 11.66 -13.42
N GLY A 123 -9.20 12.59 -14.06
CA GLY A 123 -7.86 13.06 -13.67
C GLY A 123 -7.85 13.61 -12.24
N GLN A 124 -8.82 14.45 -11.88
CA GLN A 124 -8.95 14.96 -10.51
C GLN A 124 -9.20 13.84 -9.48
N ARG A 125 -10.03 12.85 -9.81
CA ARG A 125 -10.31 11.71 -8.92
C ARG A 125 -9.08 10.85 -8.72
N ILE A 126 -8.34 10.53 -9.78
CA ILE A 126 -7.08 9.79 -9.67
C ILE A 126 -6.07 10.60 -8.85
N GLY A 127 -5.94 11.91 -9.09
CA GLY A 127 -5.09 12.79 -8.29
C GLY A 127 -5.43 12.78 -6.78
N LYS A 128 -6.71 12.61 -6.40
CA LYS A 128 -7.11 12.42 -5.00
C LYS A 128 -6.67 11.05 -4.45
N VAL A 129 -6.70 10.00 -5.26
CA VAL A 129 -6.18 8.68 -4.87
C VAL A 129 -4.68 8.76 -4.60
N ILE A 130 -3.92 9.39 -5.50
CA ILE A 130 -2.47 9.57 -5.35
C ILE A 130 -2.12 10.36 -4.09
N LYS A 131 -2.84 11.45 -3.81
CA LYS A 131 -2.69 12.20 -2.55
C LYS A 131 -3.00 11.35 -1.32
N THR A 132 -4.01 10.48 -1.41
CA THR A 132 -4.37 9.57 -0.31
C THR A 132 -3.28 8.54 -0.06
N LEU A 133 -2.69 7.99 -1.11
CA LEU A 133 -1.54 7.08 -1.02
C LEU A 133 -0.35 7.75 -0.32
N LYS A 134 -0.02 9.00 -0.67
CA LYS A 134 1.01 9.80 0.02
C LYS A 134 0.71 10.01 1.52
N VAL A 135 -0.55 10.28 1.87
CA VAL A 135 -0.96 10.39 3.29
C VAL A 135 -0.79 9.07 4.04
N ILE A 136 -1.04 7.93 3.39
CA ILE A 136 -0.83 6.60 3.99
C ILE A 136 0.66 6.37 4.21
N GLU A 137 1.50 6.66 3.21
CA GLU A 137 2.97 6.58 3.31
C GLU A 137 3.50 7.43 4.49
N ASP A 138 3.08 8.70 4.57
CA ASP A 138 3.48 9.61 5.64
C ASP A 138 3.07 9.09 7.02
N ARG A 139 1.86 8.53 7.15
CA ARG A 139 1.37 7.96 8.41
C ARG A 139 2.16 6.72 8.81
N LEU A 140 2.47 5.83 7.86
CA LEU A 140 3.29 4.64 8.13
C LEU A 140 4.69 5.03 8.59
N ASN A 141 5.30 6.02 7.93
CA ASN A 141 6.60 6.57 8.32
C ASN A 141 6.57 7.24 9.71
N ALA A 142 5.53 8.03 9.99
CA ALA A 142 5.36 8.73 11.26
C ALA A 142 5.04 7.79 12.45
N SER A 143 4.34 6.69 12.19
CA SER A 143 3.94 5.73 13.24
C SER A 143 5.12 4.98 13.87
N GLY A 144 6.29 5.00 13.25
CA GLY A 144 7.46 4.24 13.69
C GLY A 144 7.37 2.74 13.37
N ILE A 145 6.25 2.26 12.82
CA ILE A 145 6.04 0.86 12.41
C ILE A 145 7.10 0.41 11.41
N VAL A 146 7.45 1.26 10.44
CA VAL A 146 8.51 0.98 9.46
C VAL A 146 9.87 0.81 10.14
N LYS A 147 10.19 1.66 11.13
CA LYS A 147 11.46 1.57 11.89
C LYS A 147 11.50 0.34 12.80
N LEU A 148 10.36 0.00 13.41
CA LEU A 148 10.22 -1.18 14.25
C LEU A 148 10.36 -2.47 13.44
N ALA A 149 9.71 -2.53 12.27
CA ALA A 149 9.86 -3.66 11.34
C ALA A 149 11.34 -3.85 10.96
N ALA A 150 12.05 -2.75 10.65
CA ALA A 150 13.44 -2.81 10.23
C ALA A 150 14.35 -3.30 11.36
N ALA A 151 14.09 -2.86 12.59
CA ALA A 151 14.81 -3.32 13.77
C ALA A 151 14.59 -4.83 14.02
N ILE A 152 13.36 -5.32 13.90
CA ILE A 152 13.02 -6.74 14.07
C ILE A 152 13.68 -7.59 12.99
N ALA A 153 13.69 -7.13 11.73
CA ALA A 153 14.37 -7.82 10.64
C ALA A 153 15.90 -7.89 10.85
N ALA A 154 16.51 -6.81 11.35
CA ALA A 154 17.93 -6.74 11.64
C ALA A 154 18.35 -7.67 12.80
N GLU A 155 17.54 -7.77 13.86
CA GLU A 155 17.83 -8.67 15.00
C GLU A 155 17.74 -10.15 14.64
N GLN A 156 16.89 -10.52 13.67
CA GLN A 156 16.68 -11.93 13.30
C GLN A 156 17.60 -12.42 12.17
N GLY A 157 18.50 -11.59 11.65
CA GLY A 157 19.42 -11.98 10.57
C GLY A 157 18.70 -12.48 9.32
N THR A 158 17.44 -12.09 9.12
CA THR A 158 16.65 -12.55 7.98
C THR A 158 17.06 -11.76 6.75
N ALA A 159 18.03 -12.31 6.02
CA ALA A 159 18.17 -12.07 4.59
C ALA A 159 16.91 -12.62 3.90
N SER A 160 15.84 -11.83 3.87
CA SER A 160 14.74 -12.09 2.95
C SER A 160 15.11 -11.51 1.60
N ALA A 161 15.89 -12.27 0.84
CA ALA A 161 15.76 -12.26 -0.60
C ALA A 161 14.42 -12.94 -0.91
N SER A 162 13.35 -12.16 -1.00
CA SER A 162 12.17 -12.57 -1.74
C SER A 162 12.39 -12.12 -3.19
N ASP A 163 13.14 -12.94 -3.92
CA ASP A 163 12.94 -13.12 -5.36
C ASP A 163 11.56 -13.76 -5.54
N ASP A 164 10.49 -12.99 -5.34
CA ASP A 164 9.18 -13.31 -5.89
C ASP A 164 9.08 -12.61 -7.26
N ASP A 165 9.87 -13.18 -8.18
CA ASP A 165 9.84 -12.98 -9.63
C ASP A 165 8.70 -13.84 -10.24
N ASP A 166 7.48 -13.65 -9.74
CA ASP A 166 6.28 -14.36 -10.22
C ASP A 166 5.17 -13.39 -10.65
N ASN A 167 5.57 -12.17 -10.99
CA ASN A 167 4.77 -11.29 -11.83
C ASN A 167 5.70 -10.86 -12.97
N PRO A 168 5.60 -11.43 -14.18
CA PRO A 168 6.38 -10.92 -15.30
C PRO A 168 6.13 -9.42 -15.37
N PRO A 169 7.16 -8.56 -15.45
CA PRO A 169 6.95 -7.13 -15.59
C PRO A 169 5.99 -6.97 -16.76
N LEU A 170 4.79 -6.47 -16.45
CA LEU A 170 3.83 -6.08 -17.47
C LEU A 170 4.47 -4.87 -18.12
N GLU A 171 5.22 -5.12 -19.18
CA GLU A 171 5.84 -4.12 -20.02
C GLU A 171 4.69 -3.34 -20.68
N GLY A 172 4.22 -2.31 -19.97
CA GLY A 172 3.39 -1.28 -20.52
C GLY A 172 4.15 -0.48 -21.58
N PRO A 173 3.47 0.43 -22.31
CA PRO A 173 4.12 1.28 -23.28
C PRO A 173 5.33 1.98 -22.66
N ALA A 174 6.46 2.01 -23.39
CA ALA A 174 7.73 2.50 -22.87
C ALA A 174 7.59 3.91 -22.26
N LEU A 175 7.91 4.02 -20.97
CA LEU A 175 7.79 5.24 -20.18
C LEU A 175 8.82 6.32 -20.57
N LYS A 176 9.81 5.98 -21.40
CA LYS A 176 10.83 6.90 -21.93
C LYS A 176 11.02 6.69 -23.42
N GLU A 177 11.23 7.77 -24.17
CA GLU A 177 11.66 7.70 -25.57
C GLU A 177 12.95 6.87 -25.67
N GLY A 178 12.84 5.66 -26.22
CA GLY A 178 13.97 4.75 -26.47
C GLY A 178 14.08 3.53 -25.56
N ASP A 179 13.19 3.35 -24.57
CA ASP A 179 13.14 2.14 -23.72
C ASP A 179 12.31 0.99 -24.35
N GLY A 180 11.66 1.22 -25.49
CA GLY A 180 10.94 0.18 -26.26
C GLY A 180 11.83 -0.53 -27.28
N LEU A 181 11.45 -1.75 -27.66
CA LEU A 181 12.05 -2.47 -28.80
C LEU A 181 12.02 -1.58 -30.04
N LYS A 182 13.19 -1.30 -30.62
CA LYS A 182 13.26 -0.46 -31.81
C LYS A 182 12.86 -1.29 -33.02
N GLN A 183 12.31 -0.63 -34.05
CA GLN A 183 11.82 -1.32 -35.26
C GLN A 183 12.89 -2.20 -35.91
N ASN A 184 14.16 -1.79 -35.87
CA ASN A 184 15.29 -2.59 -36.35
C ASN A 184 15.48 -3.90 -35.55
N ASP A 185 15.19 -3.90 -34.25
CA ASP A 185 15.29 -5.09 -33.40
C ASP A 185 14.14 -6.07 -33.71
N ILE A 186 12.97 -5.55 -34.12
CA ILE A 186 11.82 -6.35 -34.56
C ILE A 186 12.12 -7.00 -35.92
N ASP A 187 12.73 -6.24 -36.83
CA ASP A 187 13.07 -6.72 -38.17
C ASP A 187 14.14 -7.83 -38.12
N ASP A 188 15.13 -7.71 -37.23
CA ASP A 188 16.15 -8.75 -37.02
C ASP A 188 15.54 -10.05 -36.44
N LEU A 189 14.60 -9.93 -35.51
CA LEU A 189 13.95 -11.08 -34.87
C LEU A 189 13.00 -11.83 -35.82
N LEU A 190 12.38 -11.12 -36.77
CA LEU A 190 11.55 -11.71 -37.82
C LEU A 190 12.38 -12.36 -38.92
N ASN A 191 13.57 -11.84 -39.23
CA ASN A 191 14.50 -12.45 -40.18
C ASN A 191 15.15 -13.73 -39.66
N ASP A 192 15.27 -13.91 -38.34
CA ASP A 192 15.76 -15.15 -37.74
C ASP A 192 14.68 -16.26 -37.65
N LEU A 193 13.40 -15.91 -37.84
CA LEU A 193 12.26 -16.84 -37.74
C LEU A 193 11.81 -17.43 -39.09
N PHE A 194 12.36 -16.95 -40.21
CA PHE A 194 12.04 -17.37 -41.59
C PHE A 194 13.31 -17.47 -42.46
#